data_AF-A0A4Z0LE47-F1
#
_entry.id   AF-A0A4Z0LE47-F1
#
_cell.length_a   1.000
_cell.length_b   1.000
_cell.length_c   1.000
_cell.angle_alpha   90.00
_cell.angle_beta   90.00
_cell.angle_gamma   90.00
#
_symmetry.space_group_name_H-M   'P 1'
#
loop_
_entity.id
_entity.type
_entity.pdbx_description
1 polymer ?
#
loop_
_entity_poly.entity_id
_entity_poly.type
_entity_poly.pdbx_seq_one_letter_code
_entity_poly.pdbx_strand_id
1 'polypeptide(L)'
;IRDNARQNFSQFYENTRMELCTINAGDFKVKSGRKNFPAQLLSFTDASRRDSHTIQVLLINAQMLNSASMTRDDYDQTLLGGLTSPVKGLQMTRPVVIIDEPHRFARDNKFYRAIQAIQPQMIVRFGATFPDIVEGKGKNKCVRKDYYRRQPQFDLNAVDSFNDGLVKGIDIYYPNLPEEQANNRYIVDSVTAKKLILRRGGNIAEVGVGENLADVDAGFEGSIE
;
A
#
# COMPACT_ATOMS: atom_id res chain seq x y z
N ILE A 1 12.66 4.58 -11.56
CA ILE A 1 13.63 5.24 -10.65
C ILE A 1 15.09 5.15 -11.18
N ARG A 2 15.35 4.70 -12.42
CA ARG A 2 16.52 3.82 -12.60
C ARG A 2 17.93 4.42 -12.79
N ASP A 3 18.14 5.67 -13.22
CA ASP A 3 19.52 6.21 -13.31
C ASP A 3 19.72 7.56 -12.59
N ASN A 4 18.81 8.52 -12.75
CA ASN A 4 18.96 9.85 -12.14
C ASN A 4 19.03 9.83 -10.61
N ALA A 5 18.21 8.99 -9.95
CA ALA A 5 18.22 8.89 -8.49
C ALA A 5 19.54 8.32 -7.96
N ARG A 6 20.12 7.35 -8.67
CA ARG A 6 21.42 6.74 -8.33
C ARG A 6 22.56 7.74 -8.53
N GLN A 7 22.56 8.44 -9.67
CA GLN A 7 23.55 9.47 -9.97
C GLN A 7 23.50 10.63 -8.97
N ASN A 8 22.30 11.12 -8.66
CA ASN A 8 22.11 12.19 -7.69
C ASN A 8 22.59 11.75 -6.29
N PHE A 9 22.27 10.53 -5.85
CA PHE A 9 22.76 10.03 -4.57
C PHE A 9 24.29 9.90 -4.54
N SER A 10 24.92 9.38 -5.59
CA SER A 10 26.38 9.25 -5.65
C SER A 10 27.12 10.59 -5.67
N GLN A 11 26.46 11.69 -6.03
CA GLN A 11 27.05 13.03 -5.96
C GLN A 11 27.21 13.51 -4.51
N PHE A 12 26.32 13.09 -3.60
CA PHE A 12 26.36 13.51 -2.19
C PHE A 12 27.05 12.49 -1.29
N TYR A 13 27.09 11.22 -1.68
CA TYR A 13 27.66 10.13 -0.89
C TYR A 13 28.70 9.38 -1.71
N GLU A 14 29.95 9.84 -1.63
CA GLU A 14 31.08 9.20 -2.31
C GLU A 14 31.23 7.74 -1.88
N ASN A 15 31.60 6.89 -2.85
CA ASN A 15 31.81 5.46 -2.65
C ASN A 15 30.63 4.72 -2.01
N THR A 16 29.40 5.28 -2.04
CA THR A 16 28.21 4.62 -1.50
C THR A 16 27.23 4.30 -2.62
N ARG A 17 26.78 3.05 -2.72
CA ARG A 17 25.78 2.60 -3.69
C ARG A 17 24.53 2.05 -2.99
N MET A 18 23.39 2.15 -3.68
CA MET A 18 22.14 1.54 -3.23
C MET A 18 21.79 0.32 -4.09
N GLU A 19 21.60 -0.81 -3.44
CA GLU A 19 21.09 -2.03 -4.07
C GLU A 19 19.62 -2.24 -3.68
N LEU A 20 18.75 -2.36 -4.68
CA LEU A 20 17.30 -2.45 -4.48
C LEU A 20 16.83 -3.89 -4.76
N CYS A 21 16.46 -4.59 -3.71
CA CYS A 21 15.77 -5.87 -3.78
C CYS A 21 14.26 -5.63 -3.75
N THR A 22 13.51 -6.20 -4.69
CA THR A 22 12.03 -6.12 -4.69
C THR A 22 11.45 -7.52 -4.56
N ILE A 23 10.46 -7.68 -3.67
CA ILE A 23 9.76 -8.95 -3.46
C ILE A 23 8.27 -8.80 -3.76
N ASN A 24 7.78 -9.67 -4.64
CA ASN A 24 6.40 -9.76 -5.07
C ASN A 24 5.80 -11.14 -4.77
N ALA A 25 4.46 -11.24 -4.80
CA ALA A 25 3.74 -12.49 -4.53
C ALA A 25 4.10 -13.64 -5.48
N GLY A 26 4.45 -13.31 -6.72
CA GLY A 26 4.89 -14.29 -7.71
C GLY A 26 6.22 -14.95 -7.35
N ASP A 27 7.09 -14.30 -6.59
CA ASP A 27 8.48 -14.73 -6.39
C ASP A 27 8.61 -15.95 -5.47
N PHE A 28 7.56 -16.25 -4.70
CA PHE A 28 7.45 -17.46 -3.89
C PHE A 28 6.75 -18.62 -4.60
N LYS A 29 6.24 -18.42 -5.83
CA LYS A 29 5.59 -19.49 -6.60
C LYS A 29 6.65 -20.28 -7.35
N VAL A 30 6.81 -21.55 -7.01
CA VAL A 30 7.71 -22.48 -7.70
C VAL A 30 6.89 -23.55 -8.43
N LYS A 31 7.25 -23.88 -9.67
CA LYS A 31 6.52 -24.84 -10.52
C LYS A 31 6.68 -26.31 -10.08
N SER A 32 7.82 -26.65 -9.47
CA SER A 32 8.06 -27.95 -8.84
C SER A 32 7.74 -27.79 -7.36
N GLY A 33 7.02 -28.73 -6.72
CA GLY A 33 6.58 -28.66 -5.30
C GLY A 33 7.65 -28.43 -4.21
N ARG A 34 8.89 -28.11 -4.59
CA ARG A 34 9.94 -27.53 -3.76
C ARG A 34 9.59 -26.11 -3.33
N LYS A 35 9.88 -25.80 -2.07
CA LYS A 35 9.68 -24.47 -1.49
C LYS A 35 11.05 -23.80 -1.39
N ASN A 36 11.35 -22.91 -2.33
CA ASN A 36 12.59 -22.13 -2.35
C ASN A 36 12.34 -20.70 -1.89
N PHE A 37 13.38 -20.06 -1.34
CA PHE A 37 13.35 -18.63 -1.07
C PHE A 37 13.47 -17.83 -2.37
N PRO A 38 12.83 -16.64 -2.45
CA PRO A 38 13.12 -15.69 -3.50
C PRO A 38 14.59 -15.30 -3.47
N ALA A 39 15.26 -15.32 -4.62
CA ALA A 39 16.68 -14.95 -4.73
C ALA A 39 16.96 -13.52 -4.21
N GLN A 40 16.01 -12.60 -4.39
CA GLN A 40 16.10 -11.22 -3.89
C GLN A 40 16.11 -11.15 -2.35
N LEU A 41 15.34 -12.02 -1.68
CA LEU A 41 15.33 -12.09 -0.23
C LEU A 41 16.65 -12.69 0.29
N LEU A 42 17.14 -13.73 -0.35
CA LEU A 42 18.45 -14.31 -0.04
C LEU A 42 19.54 -13.25 -0.17
N SER A 43 19.62 -12.56 -1.31
CA SER A 43 20.59 -11.49 -1.54
C SER A 43 20.52 -10.39 -0.48
N PHE A 44 19.32 -9.98 -0.06
CA PHE A 44 19.15 -8.96 0.97
C PHE A 44 19.58 -9.45 2.37
N THR A 45 19.18 -10.67 2.75
CA THR A 45 19.48 -11.25 4.07
C THR A 45 20.93 -11.68 4.22
N ASP A 46 21.56 -12.10 3.12
CA ASP A 46 22.94 -12.56 3.09
C ASP A 46 23.95 -11.45 2.80
N ALA A 47 23.47 -10.22 2.56
CA ALA A 47 24.33 -9.08 2.29
C ALA A 47 25.34 -8.88 3.43
N SER A 48 26.62 -8.94 3.09
CA SER A 48 27.69 -8.88 4.07
C SER A 48 27.88 -7.46 4.58
N ARG A 49 27.99 -7.31 5.90
CA ARG A 49 28.48 -6.08 6.55
C ARG A 49 29.90 -5.68 6.12
N ARG A 50 30.66 -6.55 5.45
CA ARG A 50 31.96 -6.21 4.87
C ARG A 50 31.86 -5.29 3.65
N ASP A 51 30.72 -5.28 2.96
CA ASP A 51 30.45 -4.31 1.90
C ASP A 51 29.88 -3.02 2.54
N SER A 52 30.75 -2.27 3.23
CA SER A 52 30.39 -1.02 3.92
C SER A 52 29.98 0.11 2.96
N HIS A 53 30.18 -0.10 1.66
CA HIS A 53 29.91 0.86 0.60
C HIS A 53 28.52 0.65 -0.01
N THR A 54 27.75 -0.34 0.48
CA THR A 54 26.46 -0.69 -0.11
C THR A 54 25.33 -0.59 0.90
N ILE A 55 24.34 0.24 0.59
CA ILE A 55 23.06 0.32 1.29
C ILE A 55 22.11 -0.67 0.62
N GLN A 56 21.70 -1.68 1.36
CA GLN A 56 20.74 -2.68 0.91
C GLN A 56 19.33 -2.20 1.22
N VAL A 57 18.46 -2.15 0.21
CA VAL A 57 17.08 -1.69 0.32
C VAL A 57 16.14 -2.78 -0.13
N LEU A 58 15.25 -3.22 0.77
CA LEU A 58 14.19 -4.17 0.45
C LEU A 58 12.86 -3.42 0.26
N LEU A 59 12.35 -3.43 -0.97
CA LEU A 59 11.01 -2.97 -1.30
C LEU A 59 10.03 -4.14 -1.28
N ILE A 60 9.07 -4.08 -0.35
CA ILE A 60 8.06 -5.11 -0.15
C ILE A 60 6.70 -4.47 0.15
N ASN A 61 5.62 -5.05 -0.37
CA ASN A 61 4.28 -4.60 -0.03
C ASN A 61 3.78 -5.22 1.30
N ALA A 62 2.84 -4.56 1.96
CA ALA A 62 2.33 -4.98 3.27
C ALA A 62 1.66 -6.37 3.25
N GLN A 63 0.97 -6.69 2.16
CA GLN A 63 0.28 -7.96 1.99
C GLN A 63 1.27 -9.13 1.90
N MET A 64 2.40 -8.91 1.24
CA MET A 64 3.49 -9.88 1.12
C MET A 64 4.16 -10.10 2.44
N LEU A 65 4.50 -9.03 3.16
CA LEU A 65 5.08 -9.13 4.50
C LEU A 65 4.18 -9.94 5.45
N ASN A 66 2.85 -9.78 5.33
CA ASN A 66 1.85 -10.51 6.11
C ASN A 66 1.46 -11.89 5.50
N SER A 67 2.11 -12.36 4.45
CA SER A 67 1.73 -13.60 3.77
C SER A 67 2.25 -14.85 4.51
N ALA A 68 1.57 -15.98 4.33
CA ALA A 68 2.02 -17.27 4.88
C ALA A 68 3.40 -17.69 4.33
N SER A 69 3.79 -17.22 3.15
CA SER A 69 5.13 -17.44 2.59
C SER A 69 6.21 -16.74 3.42
N MET A 70 5.91 -15.58 4.02
CA MET A 70 6.89 -14.89 4.88
C MET A 70 7.03 -15.54 6.26
N THR A 71 5.97 -16.16 6.78
CA THR A 71 5.95 -16.68 8.16
C THR A 71 6.27 -18.16 8.28
N ARG A 72 6.11 -18.94 7.20
CA ARG A 72 6.42 -20.38 7.21
C ARG A 72 7.93 -20.63 7.40
N ASP A 73 8.25 -21.82 7.86
CA ASP A 73 9.60 -22.27 8.23
C ASP A 73 9.96 -23.65 7.62
N ASP A 74 9.21 -24.08 6.61
CA ASP A 74 9.29 -25.37 5.94
C ASP A 74 9.95 -25.27 4.55
N TYR A 75 10.85 -24.32 4.37
CA TYR A 75 11.62 -24.15 3.14
C TYR A 75 12.73 -25.21 3.02
N ASP A 76 12.95 -25.71 1.80
CA ASP A 76 13.96 -26.74 1.50
C ASP A 76 15.40 -26.17 1.52
N GLN A 77 15.51 -24.84 1.46
CA GLN A 77 16.75 -24.08 1.59
C GLN A 77 16.80 -23.39 2.95
N THR A 78 18.00 -23.05 3.40
CA THR A 78 18.22 -22.24 4.61
C THR A 78 18.84 -20.89 4.21
N LEU A 79 18.45 -19.83 4.90
CA LEU A 79 19.14 -18.54 4.90
C LEU A 79 20.43 -18.67 5.73
N LEU A 80 21.33 -17.69 5.66
CA LEU A 80 22.52 -17.65 6.53
C LEU A 80 22.15 -17.90 8.01
N GLY A 81 22.89 -18.81 8.64
CA GLY A 81 22.64 -19.25 10.02
C GLY A 81 21.63 -20.40 10.16
N GLY A 82 21.26 -21.09 9.08
CA GLY A 82 20.38 -22.26 9.13
C GLY A 82 18.89 -21.90 9.29
N LEU A 83 18.54 -20.63 9.04
CA LEU A 83 17.18 -20.15 9.22
C LEU A 83 16.29 -20.60 8.07
N THR A 84 15.15 -21.20 8.41
CA THR A 84 14.18 -21.66 7.42
C THR A 84 13.00 -20.71 7.24
N SER A 85 12.97 -19.55 7.94
CA SER A 85 11.85 -18.60 7.87
C SER A 85 12.29 -17.21 7.36
N PRO A 86 11.60 -16.62 6.35
CA PRO A 86 11.88 -15.27 5.85
C PRO A 86 11.86 -14.19 6.93
N VAL A 87 10.84 -14.19 7.79
CA VAL A 87 10.71 -13.21 8.87
C VAL A 87 11.90 -13.29 9.83
N LYS A 88 12.36 -14.50 10.19
CA LYS A 88 13.55 -14.66 11.03
C LYS A 88 14.82 -14.15 10.34
N GLY A 89 14.96 -14.39 9.04
CA GLY A 89 16.04 -13.82 8.24
C GLY A 89 16.06 -12.29 8.29
N LEU A 90 14.90 -11.67 8.09
CA LEU A 90 14.76 -10.21 8.19
C LEU A 90 15.05 -9.69 9.60
N GLN A 91 14.58 -10.37 10.67
CA GLN A 91 14.90 -9.99 12.05
C GLN A 91 16.42 -9.91 12.29
N MET A 92 17.18 -10.89 11.78
CA MET A 92 18.64 -10.93 11.95
C MET A 92 19.36 -9.76 11.29
N THR A 93 18.78 -9.18 10.23
CA THR A 93 19.34 -7.97 9.60
C THR A 93 19.22 -6.72 10.47
N ARG A 94 18.37 -6.75 11.52
CA ARG A 94 18.04 -5.62 12.40
C ARG A 94 17.61 -4.39 11.58
N PRO A 95 16.49 -4.47 10.85
CA PRO A 95 16.18 -3.51 9.80
C PRO A 95 15.74 -2.15 10.36
N VAL A 96 15.96 -1.10 9.57
CA VAL A 96 15.21 0.16 9.67
C VAL A 96 14.05 0.07 8.67
N VAL A 97 12.83 0.30 9.13
CA VAL A 97 11.63 0.20 8.30
C VAL A 97 11.12 1.59 7.96
N ILE A 98 10.91 1.83 6.66
CA ILE A 98 10.22 3.01 6.16
C ILE A 98 8.83 2.59 5.72
N ILE A 99 7.80 3.26 6.24
CA ILE A 99 6.40 3.07 5.86
C ILE A 99 5.97 4.25 5.02
N ASP A 100 5.56 3.97 3.80
CA ASP A 100 4.84 4.89 2.94
C ASP A 100 3.33 4.78 3.18
N GLU A 101 2.63 5.92 3.18
CA GLU A 101 1.19 6.02 3.42
C GLU A 101 0.70 5.33 4.73
N PRO A 102 1.10 5.86 5.91
CA PRO A 102 0.91 5.20 7.20
C PRO A 102 -0.55 5.06 7.62
N HIS A 103 -1.49 5.80 7.01
CA HIS A 103 -2.94 5.64 7.24
C HIS A 103 -3.42 4.19 6.98
N ARG A 104 -2.72 3.42 6.15
CA ARG A 104 -3.01 2.00 5.87
C ARG A 104 -2.51 1.03 6.95
N PHE A 105 -1.73 1.52 7.92
CA PHE A 105 -0.98 0.74 8.90
C PHE A 105 -1.33 1.13 10.34
N ALA A 106 -2.62 1.27 10.64
CA ALA A 106 -3.10 1.46 12.02
C ALA A 106 -2.52 0.37 12.96
N ARG A 107 -2.18 0.73 14.21
CA ARG A 107 -1.39 -0.13 15.11
C ARG A 107 -2.04 -1.48 15.42
N ASP A 108 -3.35 -1.55 15.37
CA ASP A 108 -4.15 -2.74 15.65
C ASP A 108 -4.31 -3.67 14.42
N ASN A 109 -4.02 -3.18 13.22
CA ASN A 109 -4.10 -3.91 11.95
C ASN A 109 -3.02 -5.00 11.84
N LYS A 110 -3.38 -6.12 11.19
CA LYS A 110 -2.48 -7.22 10.79
C LYS A 110 -1.20 -6.75 10.08
N PHE A 111 -1.26 -5.74 9.21
CA PHE A 111 -0.07 -5.24 8.50
C PHE A 111 0.94 -4.59 9.43
N TYR A 112 0.48 -3.86 10.44
CA TYR A 112 1.36 -3.29 11.45
C TYR A 112 2.00 -4.37 12.31
N ARG A 113 1.24 -5.40 12.69
CA ARG A 113 1.77 -6.57 13.41
C ARG A 113 2.83 -7.31 12.60
N ALA A 114 2.66 -7.44 11.29
CA ALA A 114 3.66 -8.04 10.40
C ALA A 114 4.97 -7.22 10.36
N ILE A 115 4.88 -5.88 10.38
CA ILE A 115 6.05 -4.99 10.52
C ILE A 115 6.71 -5.18 11.90
N GLN A 116 5.93 -5.28 12.98
CA GLN A 116 6.50 -5.52 14.30
C GLN A 116 7.16 -6.90 14.40
N ALA A 117 6.65 -7.89 13.68
CA ALA A 117 7.19 -9.24 13.67
C ALA A 117 8.62 -9.30 13.12
N ILE A 118 9.05 -8.39 12.24
CA ILE A 118 10.45 -8.32 11.78
C ILE A 118 11.38 -7.57 12.74
N GLN A 119 10.89 -7.15 13.92
CA GLN A 119 11.67 -6.51 14.98
C GLN A 119 12.58 -5.36 14.51
N PRO A 120 12.01 -4.33 13.86
CA PRO A 120 12.80 -3.22 13.35
C PRO A 120 13.48 -2.44 14.47
N GLN A 121 14.70 -1.95 14.23
CA GLN A 121 15.39 -1.05 15.15
C GLN A 121 14.73 0.33 15.21
N MET A 122 14.15 0.75 14.09
CA MET A 122 13.48 2.02 13.92
C MET A 122 12.40 1.89 12.86
N ILE A 123 11.28 2.59 13.08
CA ILE A 123 10.22 2.76 12.09
C ILE A 123 10.08 4.25 11.79
N VAL A 124 10.24 4.63 10.53
CA VAL A 124 9.99 5.99 10.02
C VAL A 124 8.76 5.93 9.12
N ARG A 125 7.85 6.90 9.25
CA ARG A 125 6.58 6.91 8.51
C ARG A 125 6.47 8.23 7.74
N PHE A 126 6.22 8.13 6.43
CA PHE A 126 6.02 9.28 5.54
C PHE A 126 4.64 9.24 4.92
N GLY A 127 3.91 10.34 5.00
CA GLY A 127 2.62 10.49 4.32
C GLY A 127 1.89 11.75 4.74
N ALA A 128 0.87 12.12 3.95
CA ALA A 128 0.03 13.27 4.22
C ALA A 128 -1.05 12.98 5.27
N THR A 129 -1.44 11.72 5.42
CA THR A 129 -2.49 11.30 6.36
C THR A 129 -1.98 10.20 7.29
N PHE A 130 -2.39 10.28 8.55
CA PHE A 130 -2.05 9.33 9.60
C PHE A 130 -3.31 8.72 10.21
N PRO A 131 -3.24 7.45 10.68
CA PRO A 131 -4.35 6.83 11.41
C PRO A 131 -4.73 7.65 12.64
N ASP A 132 -5.97 7.52 13.08
CA ASP A 132 -6.40 8.06 14.36
C ASP A 132 -6.24 7.03 15.49
N ILE A 133 -5.94 7.51 16.68
CA ILE A 133 -6.00 6.75 17.93
C ILE A 133 -7.01 7.38 18.87
N VAL A 134 -7.75 6.53 19.57
CA VAL A 134 -8.68 6.92 20.61
C VAL A 134 -7.99 6.76 21.95
N GLU A 135 -7.97 7.82 22.74
CA GLU A 135 -7.49 7.79 24.12
C GLU A 135 -8.59 8.14 25.10
N GLY A 136 -8.51 7.56 26.31
CA GLY A 136 -9.53 7.73 27.34
C GLY A 136 -10.80 6.92 27.08
N LYS A 137 -11.79 7.10 27.97
CA LYS A 137 -13.09 6.41 27.93
C LYS A 137 -14.20 7.38 28.32
N GLY A 138 -15.42 7.12 27.84
CA GLY A 138 -16.61 7.91 28.18
C GLY A 138 -16.44 9.39 27.82
N LYS A 139 -16.72 10.28 28.78
CA LYS A 139 -16.62 11.75 28.60
C LYS A 139 -15.19 12.25 28.33
N ASN A 140 -14.17 11.45 28.65
CA ASN A 140 -12.76 11.80 28.43
C ASN A 140 -12.20 11.19 27.13
N LYS A 141 -13.06 10.71 26.23
CA LYS A 141 -12.65 10.17 24.94
C LYS A 141 -12.08 11.30 24.07
N CYS A 142 -10.82 11.18 23.70
CA CYS A 142 -10.14 12.08 22.76
C CYS A 142 -9.69 11.28 21.54
N VAL A 143 -9.86 11.84 20.34
CA VAL A 143 -9.34 11.28 19.10
C VAL A 143 -8.20 12.16 18.65
N ARG A 144 -7.04 11.56 18.37
CA ARG A 144 -5.89 12.27 17.83
C ARG A 144 -5.15 11.43 16.81
N LYS A 145 -4.32 12.08 16.00
CA LYS A 145 -3.46 11.39 15.04
C LYS A 145 -2.45 10.51 15.76
N ASP A 146 -2.27 9.31 15.25
CA ASP A 146 -1.31 8.35 15.75
C ASP A 146 0.10 8.72 15.32
N TYR A 147 0.75 9.60 16.08
CA TYR A 147 2.20 9.84 15.98
C TYR A 147 2.95 9.05 17.04
N TYR A 148 4.07 8.40 16.68
CA TYR A 148 4.90 7.67 17.65
C TYR A 148 5.39 8.54 18.80
N ARG A 149 5.74 9.80 18.51
CA ARG A 149 6.22 10.79 19.49
C ARG A 149 5.16 11.83 19.84
N ARG A 150 3.86 11.50 19.67
CA ARG A 150 2.69 12.37 19.87
C ARG A 150 2.59 13.61 18.97
N GLN A 151 3.67 13.97 18.28
CA GLN A 151 3.72 15.04 17.27
C GLN A 151 4.53 14.59 16.04
N PRO A 152 4.29 15.18 14.85
CA PRO A 152 5.15 14.97 13.70
C PRO A 152 6.58 15.48 14.00
N GLN A 153 7.59 14.83 13.41
CA GLN A 153 8.98 15.30 13.53
C GLN A 153 9.31 16.38 12.49
N PHE A 154 8.50 16.42 11.43
CA PHE A 154 8.49 17.42 10.38
C PHE A 154 7.08 17.43 9.81
N ASP A 155 6.54 18.61 9.55
CA ASP A 155 5.21 18.80 8.99
C ASP A 155 5.28 19.87 7.90
N LEU A 156 4.94 19.49 6.67
CA LEU A 156 4.74 20.39 5.55
C LEU A 156 3.30 20.15 5.11
N ASN A 157 2.40 21.02 5.58
CA ASN A 157 0.97 20.82 5.38
C ASN A 157 0.54 21.26 3.97
N ALA A 158 -0.72 20.94 3.62
CA ALA A 158 -1.26 21.26 2.31
C ALA A 158 -1.32 22.78 2.06
N VAL A 159 -1.68 23.57 3.06
CA VAL A 159 -1.79 25.04 2.94
C VAL A 159 -0.43 25.66 2.65
N ASP A 160 0.60 25.28 3.41
CA ASP A 160 1.97 25.73 3.20
C ASP A 160 2.47 25.29 1.81
N SER A 161 2.18 24.05 1.41
CA SER A 161 2.56 23.54 0.08
C SER A 161 1.95 24.36 -1.07
N PHE A 162 0.68 24.78 -0.94
CA PHE A 162 0.02 25.64 -1.93
C PHE A 162 0.57 27.08 -1.88
N ASN A 163 0.72 27.64 -0.68
CA ASN A 163 1.17 29.02 -0.49
C ASN A 163 2.60 29.23 -0.98
N ASP A 164 3.48 28.25 -0.76
CA ASP A 164 4.89 28.29 -1.18
C ASP A 164 5.07 27.90 -2.66
N GLY A 165 3.98 27.62 -3.39
CA GLY A 165 4.04 27.22 -4.79
C GLY A 165 4.71 25.87 -5.04
N LEU A 166 4.80 25.01 -4.02
CA LEU A 166 5.37 23.66 -4.13
C LEU A 166 4.45 22.70 -4.90
N VAL A 167 3.16 23.02 -4.97
CA VAL A 167 2.15 22.26 -5.73
C VAL A 167 1.29 23.18 -6.61
N LYS A 168 0.78 22.64 -7.71
CA LYS A 168 -0.09 23.39 -8.64
C LYS A 168 -1.47 23.63 -8.03
N GLY A 169 -2.03 24.81 -8.25
CA GLY A 169 -3.42 25.12 -7.90
C GLY A 169 -4.41 24.21 -8.63
N ILE A 170 -5.59 24.02 -8.04
CA ILE A 170 -6.67 23.21 -8.58
C ILE A 170 -7.79 24.15 -9.05
N ASP A 171 -8.18 24.02 -10.31
CA ASP A 171 -9.36 24.66 -10.87
C ASP A 171 -10.48 23.61 -11.01
N ILE A 172 -11.59 23.81 -10.31
CA ILE A 172 -12.70 22.85 -10.28
C ILE A 172 -13.82 23.38 -11.17
N TYR A 173 -14.03 22.72 -12.30
CA TYR A 173 -15.17 22.97 -13.16
C TYR A 173 -16.34 22.09 -12.75
N TYR A 174 -17.42 22.72 -12.26
CA TYR A 174 -18.70 22.05 -12.06
C TYR A 174 -19.53 22.16 -13.35
N PRO A 175 -19.76 21.07 -14.08
CA PRO A 175 -20.64 21.13 -15.23
C PRO A 175 -22.06 21.47 -14.77
N ASN A 176 -22.70 22.43 -15.45
CA ASN A 176 -24.11 22.70 -15.27
C ASN A 176 -24.91 21.53 -15.86
N LEU A 177 -25.34 20.60 -14.98
CA LEU A 177 -26.32 19.58 -15.33
C LEU A 177 -27.72 20.23 -15.25
N PRO A 178 -28.49 20.28 -16.35
CA PRO A 178 -29.90 20.68 -16.30
C PRO A 178 -30.68 19.84 -15.27
N GLU A 179 -31.74 20.39 -14.67
CA GLU A 179 -32.57 19.65 -13.69
C GLU A 179 -33.10 18.32 -14.24
N GLU A 180 -33.39 18.24 -15.55
CA GLU A 180 -33.74 16.99 -16.23
C GLU A 180 -32.65 15.92 -16.14
N GLN A 181 -31.37 16.27 -16.33
CA GLN A 181 -30.26 15.32 -16.22
C GLN A 181 -29.95 14.96 -14.76
N ALA A 182 -30.15 15.91 -13.83
CA ALA A 182 -29.99 15.65 -12.40
C ALA A 182 -31.07 14.69 -11.85
N ASN A 183 -32.29 14.75 -12.40
CA ASN A 183 -33.39 13.84 -12.08
C ASN A 183 -33.26 12.47 -12.77
N ASN A 184 -32.44 12.35 -13.81
CA ASN A 184 -32.22 11.10 -14.53
C ASN A 184 -31.20 10.17 -13.84
N ARG A 185 -31.27 10.08 -12.51
CA ARG A 185 -30.39 9.23 -11.69
C ARG A 185 -31.05 7.88 -11.41
N TYR A 186 -30.38 6.80 -11.82
CA TYR A 186 -30.72 5.44 -11.43
C TYR A 186 -29.87 5.03 -10.20
N ILE A 187 -30.53 4.41 -9.22
CA ILE A 187 -29.87 3.80 -8.07
C ILE A 187 -29.68 2.32 -8.38
N VAL A 188 -28.45 1.83 -8.22
CA VAL A 188 -28.19 0.39 -8.26
C VAL A 188 -28.77 -0.24 -6.99
N ASP A 189 -29.83 -1.02 -7.16
CA ASP A 189 -30.53 -1.67 -6.05
C ASP A 189 -29.92 -3.04 -5.70
N SER A 190 -29.49 -3.79 -6.71
CA SER A 190 -28.70 -5.02 -6.51
C SER A 190 -27.85 -5.36 -7.72
N VAL A 191 -26.75 -6.08 -7.48
CA VAL A 191 -25.86 -6.61 -8.53
C VAL A 191 -25.53 -8.05 -8.20
N THR A 192 -25.64 -8.91 -9.21
CA THR A 192 -25.20 -10.31 -9.16
C THR A 192 -24.40 -10.63 -10.41
N ALA A 193 -23.70 -11.77 -10.41
CA ALA A 193 -22.93 -12.23 -11.58
C ALA A 193 -23.80 -12.48 -12.84
N LYS A 194 -25.14 -12.45 -12.73
CA LYS A 194 -26.06 -12.72 -13.84
C LYS A 194 -26.94 -11.52 -14.20
N LYS A 195 -27.06 -10.53 -13.32
CA LYS A 195 -27.98 -9.41 -13.50
C LYS A 195 -27.69 -8.19 -12.61
N LEU A 196 -28.07 -7.03 -13.11
CA LEU A 196 -28.09 -5.72 -12.49
C LEU A 196 -29.53 -5.25 -12.31
N ILE A 197 -29.89 -4.75 -11.13
CA ILE A 197 -31.20 -4.14 -10.87
C ILE A 197 -31.02 -2.65 -10.63
N LEU A 198 -31.67 -1.84 -11.46
CA LEU A 198 -31.68 -0.39 -11.40
C LEU A 198 -33.04 0.12 -10.92
N ARG A 199 -33.04 1.09 -10.01
CA ARG A 199 -34.25 1.74 -9.49
C ARG A 199 -34.24 3.23 -9.82
N ARG A 200 -35.33 3.74 -10.38
CA ARG A 200 -35.60 5.18 -10.51
C ARG A 200 -36.97 5.49 -9.93
N GLY A 201 -37.00 6.12 -8.76
CA GLY A 201 -38.25 6.31 -8.01
C GLY A 201 -38.91 4.97 -7.66
N GLY A 202 -40.15 4.75 -8.10
CA GLY A 202 -40.89 3.49 -7.95
C GLY A 202 -40.64 2.45 -9.05
N ASN A 203 -39.93 2.81 -10.13
CA ASN A 203 -39.68 1.91 -11.26
C ASN A 203 -38.42 1.09 -11.02
N ILE A 204 -38.50 -0.21 -11.31
CA ILE A 204 -37.40 -1.17 -11.20
C ILE A 204 -37.15 -1.76 -12.58
N ALA A 205 -35.91 -1.68 -13.05
CA ALA A 205 -35.44 -2.28 -14.30
C ALA A 205 -34.38 -3.35 -14.00
N GLU A 206 -34.46 -4.47 -14.70
CA GLU A 206 -33.49 -5.57 -14.61
C GLU A 206 -32.71 -5.65 -15.91
N VAL A 207 -31.39 -5.79 -15.83
CA VAL A 207 -30.48 -5.94 -16.97
C VAL A 207 -29.61 -7.17 -16.75
N GLY A 208 -29.74 -8.15 -17.64
CA GLY A 208 -28.95 -9.38 -17.66
C GLY A 208 -27.56 -9.21 -18.27
N VAL A 209 -26.72 -10.24 -18.13
CA VAL A 209 -25.41 -10.29 -18.81
C VAL A 209 -25.62 -10.34 -20.32
N GLY A 210 -25.06 -9.37 -21.05
CA GLY A 210 -25.19 -9.23 -22.50
C GLY A 210 -26.39 -8.38 -22.97
N GLU A 211 -27.19 -7.84 -22.04
CA GLU A 211 -28.26 -6.89 -22.35
C GLU A 211 -27.74 -5.44 -22.33
N ASN A 212 -28.44 -4.53 -23.03
CA ASN A 212 -27.99 -3.15 -23.21
C ASN A 212 -28.62 -2.21 -22.17
N LEU A 213 -27.82 -1.33 -21.55
CA LEU A 213 -28.36 -0.31 -20.63
C LEU A 213 -29.26 0.70 -21.36
N ALA A 214 -29.05 0.90 -22.66
CA ALA A 214 -29.91 1.73 -23.49
C ALA A 214 -31.37 1.23 -23.54
N ASP A 215 -31.60 -0.07 -23.27
CA ASP A 215 -32.96 -0.63 -23.18
C ASP A 215 -33.69 -0.19 -21.89
N VAL A 216 -32.95 0.26 -20.88
CA VAL A 216 -33.50 0.78 -19.61
C VAL A 216 -33.82 2.27 -19.69
N ASP A 217 -32.96 3.05 -20.34
CA ASP A 217 -33.17 4.47 -20.62
C ASP A 217 -32.31 4.88 -21.82
N ALA A 218 -32.89 5.63 -22.75
CA ALA A 218 -32.17 6.13 -23.93
C ALA A 218 -31.01 7.08 -23.57
N GLY A 219 -30.96 7.60 -22.33
CA GLY A 219 -29.84 8.36 -21.80
C GLY A 219 -28.62 7.54 -21.40
N PHE A 220 -28.69 6.20 -21.40
CA PHE A 220 -27.51 5.35 -21.25
C PHE A 220 -26.83 5.13 -22.60
N GLU A 221 -25.64 5.71 -22.77
CA GLU A 221 -24.79 5.41 -23.93
C GLU A 221 -23.98 4.13 -23.66
N GLY A 222 -24.42 3.01 -24.24
CA GLY A 222 -23.59 1.80 -24.40
C GLY A 222 -24.14 0.49 -23.81
N SER A 223 -23.67 -0.62 -24.38
CA SER A 223 -23.88 -1.99 -23.90
C SER A 223 -23.03 -2.30 -22.67
N ILE A 224 -23.53 -3.15 -21.76
CA ILE A 224 -22.70 -3.73 -20.70
C ILE A 224 -21.89 -4.88 -21.32
N GLU A 225 -20.62 -4.64 -21.63
CA GLU A 225 -19.66 -5.72 -21.94
C GLU A 225 -19.08 -6.34 -20.65
#